data_AF-A0A0S4U0R9-F1
#
_entry.id   AF-A0A0S4U0R9-F1
#
_cell.length_a   1.000
_cell.length_b   1.000
_cell.length_c   1.000
_cell.angle_alpha   90.00
_cell.angle_beta   90.00
_cell.angle_gamma   90.00
#
_symmetry.space_group_name_H-M   'P 1'
#
loop_
_entity.id
_entity.type
_entity.pdbx_description
1 polymer ?
#
loop_
_entity_poly.entity_id
_entity_poly.type
_entity_poly.pdbx_seq_one_letter_code
_entity_poly.pdbx_strand_id
1 'polypeptide(L)' 'MLDIDAHTADRWARLMSSANRPLPAIDGLLAATALQHDLILVTRNTKDFVGLDVPLINPWEM' A
#
# COMPACT_ATOMS: atom_id res chain seq x y z
N MET A 1 14.86 6.38 -4.10
CA MET A 1 14.60 5.15 -3.32
C MET A 1 14.18 5.61 -1.94
N LEU A 2 13.09 5.09 -1.41
CA LEU A 2 12.61 5.41 -0.05
C LEU A 2 12.97 4.24 0.86
N ASP A 3 13.53 4.55 2.03
CA ASP A 3 13.89 3.54 3.02
C ASP A 3 12.65 3.11 3.81
N ILE A 4 12.66 1.86 4.28
CA ILE A 4 11.64 1.38 5.22
C ILE A 4 12.12 1.73 6.62
N ASP A 5 11.62 2.85 7.13
CA ASP A 5 11.91 3.31 8.48
C ASP A 5 10.86 2.83 9.50
N ALA A 6 11.05 3.19 10.77
CA ALA A 6 10.15 2.81 11.84
C ALA A 6 8.71 3.34 11.63
N HIS A 7 8.54 4.52 11.03
CA HIS A 7 7.21 5.08 10.76
C HIS A 7 6.49 4.30 9.67
N THR A 8 7.22 3.92 8.62
CA THR A 8 6.70 3.06 7.55
C THR A 8 6.31 1.69 8.09
N ALA A 9 7.13 1.12 8.97
CA ALA A 9 6.87 -0.17 9.61
C ALA A 9 5.64 -0.12 10.55
N ASP A 10 5.48 0.92 11.36
CA ASP A 10 4.29 1.10 12.22
C ASP A 10 3.02 1.26 11.37
N ARG A 11 3.09 2.05 10.31
CA ARG A 11 1.95 2.23 9.39
C ARG A 11 1.58 0.93 8.69
N TRP A 12 2.58 0.15 8.27
CA TRP A 12 2.37 -1.18 7.72
C TRP A 12 1.69 -2.11 8.71
N ALA A 13 2.14 -2.16 9.97
CA ALA A 13 1.52 -2.97 11.01
C ALA A 13 0.04 -2.59 11.24
N ARG A 14 -0.28 -1.29 11.32
CA ARG A 14 -1.66 -0.80 11.44
C ARG A 14 -2.51 -1.21 10.25
N LEU A 15 -2.00 -1.02 9.03
CA LEU A 15 -2.70 -1.37 7.80
C LEU A 15 -3.03 -2.87 7.75
N MET A 16 -2.04 -3.72 8.06
CA MET A 16 -2.20 -5.17 8.09
C MET A 16 -3.19 -5.61 9.18
N SER A 17 -3.20 -4.93 10.34
CA SER A 17 -4.14 -5.22 11.42
C SER A 17 -5.58 -4.77 11.12
N SER A 18 -5.76 -3.69 10.35
CA SER A 18 -7.08 -3.19 9.98
C SER A 18 -7.69 -3.90 8.76
N ALA A 19 -6.87 -4.63 8.00
CA ALA A 19 -7.32 -5.30 6.80
C ALA A 19 -8.30 -6.44 7.16
N ASN A 20 -9.52 -6.37 6.63
CA ASN A 20 -10.54 -7.39 6.86
C ASN A 20 -10.33 -8.68 6.03
N ARG A 21 -9.16 -8.82 5.41
CA ARG A 21 -8.73 -9.97 4.60
C ARG A 21 -7.21 -10.14 4.67
N PRO A 22 -6.68 -11.34 4.40
CA PRO A 22 -5.24 -11.51 4.22
C PRO A 22 -4.73 -10.62 3.07
N LEU A 23 -3.73 -9.80 3.38
CA LEU A 23 -2.98 -9.02 2.39
C LEU A 23 -1.59 -9.66 2.19
N PRO A 24 -1.07 -9.72 0.95
CA PRO A 24 0.32 -10.05 0.73
C PRO A 24 1.22 -9.05 1.47
N ALA A 25 2.23 -9.56 2.18
CA ALA A 25 3.09 -8.72 3.03
C ALA A 25 3.76 -7.56 2.26
N ILE A 26 4.25 -7.84 1.04
CA ILE A 26 4.90 -6.83 0.20
C ILE A 26 3.90 -5.80 -0.31
N ASP A 27 2.70 -6.20 -0.75
CA ASP A 27 1.69 -5.24 -1.21
C ASP A 27 1.22 -4.33 -0.08
N GLY A 28 1.02 -4.90 1.12
CA GLY A 28 0.75 -4.10 2.32
C GLY A 28 1.86 -3.10 2.61
N LEU A 29 3.13 -3.50 2.46
CA LEU A 29 4.27 -2.62 2.68
C LEU A 29 4.34 -1.50 1.63
N LEU A 30 4.12 -1.81 0.35
CA LEU A 30 4.04 -0.82 -0.72
C LEU A 30 2.92 0.20 -0.48
N ALA A 31 1.74 -0.27 -0.06
CA ALA A 31 0.62 0.60 0.28
C ALA A 31 0.94 1.49 1.49
N ALA A 32 1.55 0.93 2.54
CA ALA A 32 1.96 1.69 3.72
C ALA A 32 3.01 2.77 3.39
N THR A 33 4.01 2.45 2.56
CA THR A 33 4.99 3.42 2.08
C THR A 33 4.32 4.54 1.28
N ALA A 34 3.40 4.21 0.37
CA ALA A 34 2.69 5.22 -0.41
C ALA A 34 1.86 6.15 0.50
N LEU A 35 1.13 5.58 1.46
CA LEU A 35 0.37 6.35 2.44
C LEU A 35 1.26 7.19 3.37
N GLN A 36 2.45 6.71 3.71
CA GLN A 36 3.39 7.42 4.59
C GLN A 36 3.99 8.67 3.94
N HIS A 37 4.15 8.65 2.62
CA HIS A 37 4.80 9.71 1.85
C HIS A 37 3.82 10.48 0.94
N ASP A 38 2.52 10.33 1.15
CA ASP A 38 1.45 10.96 0.35
C ASP A 38 1.59 10.72 -1.16
N LEU A 39 1.95 9.49 -1.54
CA LEU A 39 2.17 9.07 -2.92
C LEU A 39 0.95 8.36 -3.51
N ILE A 40 0.92 8.31 -4.84
CA ILE A 40 0.01 7.46 -5.61
C ILE A 40 0.75 6.20 -6.04
N LEU A 41 0.17 5.04 -5.74
CA LEU A 41 0.75 3.75 -6.11
C LEU A 41 0.35 3.39 -7.56
N VAL A 42 1.35 3.37 -8.44
CA VAL A 42 1.16 2.97 -9.84
C VAL A 42 1.31 1.46 -9.95
N THR A 43 0.24 0.76 -10.32
CA THR A 43 0.24 -0.71 -10.40
C THR A 43 -0.76 -1.24 -11.41
N ARG A 44 -0.41 -2.35 -12.06
CA ARG A 44 -1.36 -3.15 -12.87
C ARG A 44 -2.29 -4.02 -12.02
N ASN A 45 -1.94 -4.21 -10.75
CA ASN A 45 -2.56 -5.19 -9.87
C ASN A 45 -3.43 -4.51 -8.81
N THR A 46 -4.45 -3.78 -9.26
CA THR A 46 -5.31 -2.97 -8.39
C THR A 46 -6.13 -3.80 -7.39
N LYS A 47 -6.47 -5.05 -7.75
CA LYS A 47 -7.27 -5.96 -6.92
C LYS A 47 -6.71 -6.17 -5.50
N ASP A 48 -5.39 -6.17 -5.35
CA ASP A 48 -4.75 -6.46 -4.07
C ASP A 48 -4.77 -5.24 -3.12
N PHE A 49 -5.13 -4.07 -3.65
CA PHE A 49 -5.27 -2.83 -2.90
C PHE A 49 -6.73 -2.43 -2.66
N VAL A 50 -7.69 -3.23 -3.13
CA VAL A 50 -9.12 -2.98 -2.88
C VAL A 50 -9.38 -3.01 -1.38
N GLY A 51 -10.04 -1.95 -0.89
CA GLY A 51 -10.35 -1.73 0.52
C GLY A 51 -9.21 -1.11 1.33
N LEU A 52 -8.11 -0.74 0.69
CA LEU A 52 -7.04 0.07 1.29
C LEU A 52 -7.21 1.51 0.80
N ASP A 53 -7.10 2.48 1.70
CA ASP A 53 -7.24 3.91 1.37
C ASP A 53 -6.05 4.49 0.59
N VAL A 54 -5.27 3.64 -0.08
CA VAL A 54 -4.10 4.05 -0.89
C VAL A 54 -4.56 4.54 -2.27
N PRO A 55 -4.13 5.74 -2.72
CA PRO A 55 -4.42 6.20 -4.07
C PRO A 55 -3.75 5.31 -5.13
N LEU A 56 -4.48 4.95 -6.19
CA LEU A 56 -4.00 4.05 -7.24
C LEU A 56 -4.07 4.69 -8.63
N ILE A 57 -3.09 4.38 -9.48
CA ILE A 57 -3.15 4.57 -10.93
C ILE A 57 -2.83 3.24 -11.61
N ASN A 58 -3.71 2.78 -12.51
CA ASN A 58 -3.47 1.64 -13.38
C ASN A 58 -3.25 2.11 -14.83
N PRO A 59 -2.00 2.29 -15.29
CA PRO A 59 -1.74 2.87 -16.60
C PRO A 59 -2.07 1.95 -17.77
N TRP A 60 -2.49 0.70 -17.50
CA TRP A 60 -2.91 -0.26 -18.52
C TRP A 60 -4.42 -0.26 -18.78
N GLU A 61 -5.19 0.46 -17.96
CA GLU A 61 -6.64 0.65 -18.13
C GLU A 61 -6.98 2.09 -18.57
N MET A 62 -5.96 2.82 -19.04
CA MET A 62 -6.07 4.17 -19.61
C MET A 62 -6.09 4.14 -21.14
#